data_AF-A0A8J6MAZ3-F1
#
_entry.id   AF-A0A8J6MAZ3-F1
#
_cell.length_a   1.000
_cell.length_b   1.000
_cell.length_c   1.000
_cell.angle_alpha   90.00
_cell.angle_beta   90.00
_cell.angle_gamma   90.00
#
_symmetry.space_group_name_H-M   'P 1'
#
loop_
_entity.id
_entity.type
_entity.pdbx_description
1 polymer ?
#
loop_
_entity_poly.entity_id
_entity_poly.type
_entity_poly.pdbx_seq_one_letter_code
_entity_poly.pdbx_strand_id
1 'polypeptide(L)'
;METTQAPVAPTPAPTPAAKSPEFKIPKPKKKRRWITVLIVLAVIAALVGWFVVRPMLAATQMANSLMYTPAVVGYQDITVAVSGSAAIQPVDSYKVTALVKGEILDAPFEEGDAVQEGDLLYQIDAGDVENSIERSELSVEQSRISLQNLLDSREDTQENLDVKAGDAGVIQKLYYEQGDTVAAGSPIADIIDRDTMKLTVPFHSADAAGFYIGQAATVYVDGTAETLSGTVDKIAVVEQAGAGGTLVREITIAVSNPGALSPSSTGTASIGGADCAASGPFANAAQSTVTARTSGKLESLRVSEGDRVSKDQILGSFEASDMDSQIESARLSLRSAELSLQSTRDQLDNYTITSPISGTVIEKNFKAGDNLDATTSGYLAVIYDMSKLTFDMKIDELDIGKIQVGQEVRITSKALEGQEFTGRVSKININGTTAGGVTSYPVTVDIDDPGELLPGMNISAEILVEHAKHVLAVPVEMVGRGNVVQVLPADAYDKDGNPDYTRLEERPVTLGRNDENYIEILSGLEEGETVVYKMSYTSLMEQMMGGMGGASVAVSEQ
;
A
#
# COMPACT_ATOMS: atom_id res chain seq x y z
N MET A 1 13.44 16.41 -77.69
CA MET A 1 13.99 17.75 -77.94
C MET A 1 12.77 18.66 -78.06
N GLU A 2 12.59 19.72 -77.29
CA GLU A 2 13.53 20.45 -76.43
C GLU A 2 13.04 20.60 -74.98
N THR A 3 13.98 20.85 -74.08
CA THR A 3 13.75 21.46 -72.77
C THR A 3 13.75 22.99 -72.92
N THR A 4 13.22 23.71 -71.93
CA THR A 4 13.96 24.73 -71.13
C THR A 4 13.06 25.88 -70.67
N GLN A 5 12.82 25.91 -69.35
CA GLN A 5 12.76 27.03 -68.38
C GLN A 5 12.26 28.45 -68.77
N ALA A 6 11.56 29.04 -67.79
CA ALA A 6 11.17 30.46 -67.62
C ALA A 6 12.42 31.37 -67.38
N PRO A 7 12.35 32.69 -66.98
CA PRO A 7 11.23 33.49 -66.45
C PRO A 7 11.21 35.02 -66.82
N VAL A 8 10.50 35.83 -65.99
CA VAL A 8 10.63 37.29 -65.72
C VAL A 8 9.58 38.25 -66.37
N ALA A 9 9.18 39.26 -65.55
CA ALA A 9 8.22 40.36 -65.76
C ALA A 9 8.76 41.47 -66.73
N PRO A 10 8.08 42.63 -67.04
CA PRO A 10 7.05 43.38 -66.28
C PRO A 10 5.91 44.06 -67.10
N THR A 11 5.15 44.96 -66.44
CA THR A 11 4.07 45.80 -66.98
C THR A 11 4.53 46.88 -67.97
N PRO A 12 3.70 47.24 -68.97
CA PRO A 12 3.44 48.66 -69.24
C PRO A 12 1.98 49.01 -69.60
N ALA A 13 1.60 50.28 -69.42
CA ALA A 13 0.41 50.92 -70.01
C ALA A 13 0.77 51.54 -71.40
N PRO A 14 -0.09 52.31 -72.10
CA PRO A 14 -1.56 52.53 -72.01
C PRO A 14 -2.27 52.33 -73.39
N THR A 15 -3.60 52.51 -73.46
CA THR A 15 -4.34 52.67 -74.75
C THR A 15 -5.47 53.73 -74.63
N PRO A 16 -5.63 54.67 -75.59
CA PRO A 16 -6.55 55.81 -75.44
C PRO A 16 -7.88 55.72 -76.21
N ALA A 17 -8.85 56.50 -75.71
CA ALA A 17 -9.92 57.23 -76.42
C ALA A 17 -10.95 56.48 -77.32
N ALA A 18 -12.20 56.48 -76.85
CA ALA A 18 -13.41 56.41 -77.69
C ALA A 18 -14.32 57.63 -77.41
N LYS A 19 -15.06 58.09 -78.43
CA LYS A 19 -15.68 59.44 -78.47
C LYS A 19 -17.12 59.47 -77.94
N SER A 20 -17.47 60.51 -77.18
CA SER A 20 -18.85 60.86 -76.81
C SER A 20 -19.54 61.67 -77.94
N PRO A 21 -20.83 61.42 -78.26
CA PRO A 21 -21.55 62.19 -79.27
C PRO A 21 -22.12 63.52 -78.73
N GLU A 22 -22.22 64.49 -79.63
CA GLU A 22 -22.52 65.91 -79.39
C GLU A 22 -24.04 66.19 -79.36
N PHE A 23 -24.56 66.74 -78.25
CA PHE A 23 -25.99 67.04 -78.09
C PHE A 23 -26.33 68.48 -78.53
N LYS A 24 -27.14 68.65 -79.58
CA LYS A 24 -27.48 69.97 -80.17
C LYS A 24 -28.81 70.52 -79.65
N ILE A 25 -28.85 71.81 -79.25
CA ILE A 25 -30.07 72.55 -78.90
C ILE A 25 -30.09 73.94 -79.56
N PRO A 26 -31.06 74.22 -80.48
CA PRO A 26 -31.53 75.59 -80.74
C PRO A 26 -33.00 75.73 -81.29
N LYS A 27 -33.89 76.69 -80.97
CA LYS A 27 -34.13 77.68 -79.88
C LYS A 27 -35.66 78.03 -79.89
N PRO A 28 -36.41 78.17 -78.77
CA PRO A 28 -37.83 78.54 -78.82
C PRO A 28 -38.06 80.05 -79.08
N LYS A 29 -39.16 80.42 -79.76
CA LYS A 29 -39.55 81.82 -80.05
C LYS A 29 -40.73 82.32 -79.21
N LYS A 30 -40.64 83.62 -78.86
CA LYS A 30 -41.71 84.55 -78.38
C LYS A 30 -42.29 84.41 -76.96
N LYS A 31 -41.74 85.27 -76.09
CA LYS A 31 -42.33 86.01 -74.95
C LYS A 31 -43.87 85.93 -74.78
N ARG A 32 -44.32 85.24 -73.72
CA ARG A 32 -45.24 85.77 -72.66
C ARG A 32 -45.47 84.80 -71.47
N ARG A 33 -44.86 83.60 -71.45
CA ARG A 33 -45.04 82.57 -70.40
C ARG A 33 -43.91 82.43 -69.36
N TRP A 34 -42.88 83.27 -69.34
CA TRP A 34 -41.74 83.05 -68.42
C TRP A 34 -42.02 83.33 -66.95
N ILE A 35 -42.93 84.27 -66.62
CA ILE A 35 -43.28 84.57 -65.22
C ILE A 35 -44.03 83.39 -64.58
N THR A 36 -44.97 82.78 -65.32
CA THR A 36 -45.66 81.57 -64.85
C THR A 36 -44.72 80.37 -64.78
N VAL A 37 -43.76 80.22 -65.69
CA VAL A 37 -42.72 79.17 -65.59
C VAL A 37 -41.82 79.36 -64.37
N LEU A 38 -41.44 80.60 -64.01
CA LEU A 38 -40.66 80.87 -62.80
C LEU A 38 -41.44 80.60 -61.51
N ILE A 39 -42.72 81.00 -61.45
CA ILE A 39 -43.58 80.71 -60.29
C ILE A 39 -43.79 79.21 -60.15
N VAL A 40 -44.05 78.49 -61.25
CA VAL A 40 -44.17 77.02 -61.24
C VAL A 40 -42.86 76.35 -60.85
N LEU A 41 -41.69 76.84 -61.30
CA LEU A 41 -40.39 76.33 -60.85
C LEU A 41 -40.14 76.59 -59.37
N ALA A 42 -40.52 77.75 -58.83
CA ALA A 42 -40.39 78.07 -57.41
C ALA A 42 -41.34 77.21 -56.54
N VAL A 43 -42.57 76.98 -57.01
CA VAL A 43 -43.53 76.08 -56.35
C VAL A 43 -43.08 74.62 -56.44
N ILE A 44 -42.51 74.17 -57.57
CA ILE A 44 -41.91 72.84 -57.70
C ILE A 44 -40.68 72.72 -56.78
N ALA A 45 -39.82 73.73 -56.70
CA ALA A 45 -38.66 73.71 -55.79
C ALA A 45 -39.10 73.67 -54.32
N ALA A 46 -40.15 74.40 -53.94
CA ALA A 46 -40.73 74.35 -52.61
C ALA A 46 -41.40 72.99 -52.31
N LEU A 47 -42.13 72.43 -53.28
CA LEU A 47 -42.74 71.10 -53.16
C LEU A 47 -41.69 69.99 -53.12
N VAL A 48 -40.60 70.06 -53.89
CA VAL A 48 -39.46 69.14 -53.80
C VAL A 48 -38.73 69.31 -52.46
N GLY A 49 -38.57 70.55 -51.98
CA GLY A 49 -38.07 70.81 -50.62
C GLY A 49 -38.94 70.16 -49.53
N TRP A 50 -40.26 70.20 -49.69
CA TRP A 50 -41.21 69.72 -48.68
C TRP A 50 -41.54 68.22 -48.77
N PHE A 51 -41.60 67.65 -49.98
CA PHE A 51 -41.95 66.23 -50.23
C PHE A 51 -40.76 65.33 -50.55
N VAL A 52 -39.57 65.87 -50.82
CA VAL A 52 -38.35 65.07 -51.04
C VAL A 52 -37.29 65.41 -50.00
N VAL A 53 -36.90 66.68 -49.87
CA VAL A 53 -35.77 67.06 -48.99
C VAL A 53 -36.13 66.88 -47.51
N ARG A 54 -37.34 67.27 -47.06
CA ARG A 54 -37.80 67.01 -45.68
C ARG A 54 -37.87 65.53 -45.30
N PRO A 55 -38.56 64.64 -46.05
CA PRO A 55 -38.55 63.21 -45.71
C PRO A 55 -37.18 62.56 -45.90
N MET A 56 -36.33 63.07 -46.81
CA MET A 56 -34.93 62.59 -46.93
C MET A 56 -34.08 63.02 -45.72
N LEU A 57 -34.24 64.23 -45.19
CA LEU A 57 -33.60 64.67 -43.94
C LEU A 57 -34.10 63.84 -42.76
N ALA A 58 -35.41 63.62 -42.63
CA ALA A 58 -35.98 62.76 -41.60
C ALA A 58 -35.49 61.30 -41.69
N ALA A 59 -35.40 60.75 -42.91
CA ALA A 59 -34.82 59.43 -43.15
C ALA A 59 -33.31 59.39 -42.84
N THR A 60 -32.59 60.49 -43.05
CA THR A 60 -31.16 60.60 -42.69
C THR A 60 -30.97 60.68 -41.17
N GLN A 61 -31.84 61.40 -40.46
CA GLN A 61 -31.88 61.42 -39.00
C GLN A 61 -32.22 60.03 -38.43
N MET A 62 -33.23 59.34 -38.98
CA MET A 62 -33.56 57.95 -38.62
C MET A 62 -32.41 56.98 -38.89
N ALA A 63 -31.71 57.12 -40.01
CA ALA A 63 -30.53 56.31 -40.31
C ALA A 63 -29.37 56.57 -39.33
N ASN A 64 -29.14 57.83 -38.92
CA ASN A 64 -28.14 58.15 -37.92
C ASN A 64 -28.51 57.62 -36.53
N SER A 65 -29.79 57.71 -36.10
CA SER A 65 -30.23 57.14 -34.81
C SER A 65 -30.15 55.61 -34.74
N LEU A 66 -30.05 54.93 -35.89
CA LEU A 66 -29.78 53.49 -35.95
C LEU A 66 -28.28 53.15 -35.91
N MET A 67 -27.40 54.11 -36.18
CA MET A 67 -25.95 53.91 -36.26
C MET A 67 -25.18 54.25 -34.98
N TYR A 68 -25.80 54.96 -34.04
CA TYR A 68 -25.18 55.29 -32.76
C TYR A 68 -26.01 54.74 -31.62
N THR A 69 -25.39 53.92 -30.77
CA THR A 69 -26.00 53.43 -29.53
C THR A 69 -25.54 54.33 -28.39
N PRO A 70 -26.43 55.13 -27.77
CA PRO A 70 -26.08 55.92 -26.59
C PRO A 70 -26.13 55.08 -25.31
N ALA A 71 -25.17 55.31 -24.40
CA ALA A 71 -25.24 54.86 -23.02
C ALA A 71 -24.89 56.02 -22.08
N VAL A 72 -25.55 56.07 -20.92
CA VAL A 72 -25.27 57.08 -19.90
C VAL A 72 -24.20 56.54 -18.95
N VAL A 73 -23.17 57.35 -18.69
CA VAL A 73 -22.12 57.04 -17.72
C VAL A 73 -22.73 57.08 -16.31
N GLY A 74 -22.54 56.03 -15.51
CA GLY A 74 -23.12 55.95 -14.17
C GLY A 74 -22.33 55.06 -13.23
N TYR A 75 -22.65 55.15 -11.94
CA TYR A 75 -22.04 54.30 -10.92
C TYR A 75 -22.64 52.88 -10.95
N GLN A 76 -21.77 51.87 -11.05
CA GLN A 76 -22.12 50.46 -10.93
C GLN A 76 -21.15 49.72 -10.02
N ASP A 77 -21.53 48.52 -9.59
CA ASP A 77 -20.63 47.59 -8.91
C ASP A 77 -19.99 46.69 -9.97
N ILE A 78 -18.66 46.70 -10.09
CA ILE A 78 -17.91 45.86 -11.04
C ILE A 78 -17.30 44.69 -10.28
N THR A 79 -17.52 43.47 -10.78
CA THR A 79 -16.95 42.24 -10.21
C THR A 79 -16.00 41.62 -11.22
N VAL A 80 -14.70 41.65 -10.90
CA VAL A 80 -13.68 40.93 -11.67
C VAL A 80 -13.71 39.48 -11.21
N ALA A 81 -14.23 38.60 -12.07
CA ALA A 81 -14.22 37.16 -11.87
C ALA A 81 -13.37 36.47 -12.95
N VAL A 82 -12.75 35.36 -12.60
CA VAL A 82 -12.11 34.45 -13.56
C VAL A 82 -12.98 33.20 -13.64
N SER A 83 -13.56 32.95 -14.80
CA SER A 83 -14.47 31.82 -15.04
C SER A 83 -13.74 30.61 -15.63
N GLY A 84 -14.25 29.43 -15.33
CA GLY A 84 -13.78 28.18 -15.93
C GLY A 84 -14.76 27.04 -15.69
N SER A 85 -14.64 25.99 -16.49
CA SER A 85 -15.45 24.78 -16.36
C SER A 85 -14.60 23.57 -15.98
N ALA A 86 -15.19 22.71 -15.17
CA ALA A 86 -14.55 21.50 -14.64
C ALA A 86 -15.59 20.41 -14.37
N ALA A 87 -15.12 19.18 -14.20
CA ALA A 87 -15.93 18.10 -13.64
C ALA A 87 -15.61 17.96 -12.15
N ILE A 88 -16.65 17.74 -11.33
CA ILE A 88 -16.49 17.51 -9.90
C ILE A 88 -15.85 16.14 -9.65
N GLN A 89 -14.99 16.08 -8.63
CA GLN A 89 -14.29 14.89 -8.16
C GLN A 89 -14.50 14.74 -6.65
N PRO A 90 -14.44 13.51 -6.10
CA PRO A 90 -14.38 13.33 -4.65
C PRO A 90 -13.05 13.85 -4.10
N VAL A 91 -12.95 14.09 -2.79
CA VAL A 91 -11.67 14.50 -2.18
C VAL A 91 -10.64 13.36 -2.16
N ASP A 92 -11.09 12.12 -2.03
CA ASP A 92 -10.29 10.91 -2.24
C ASP A 92 -11.13 9.82 -2.94
N SER A 93 -10.46 8.92 -3.65
CA SER A 93 -11.08 7.80 -4.35
C SER A 93 -10.19 6.56 -4.30
N TYR A 94 -10.72 5.46 -3.78
CA TYR A 94 -10.03 4.19 -3.77
C TYR A 94 -10.67 3.19 -4.74
N LYS A 95 -9.81 2.51 -5.52
CA LYS A 95 -10.20 1.40 -6.40
C LYS A 95 -9.73 0.10 -5.77
N VAL A 96 -10.66 -0.65 -5.21
CA VAL A 96 -10.39 -1.90 -4.50
C VAL A 96 -9.96 -2.96 -5.50
N THR A 97 -8.81 -3.60 -5.29
CA THR A 97 -8.28 -4.67 -6.15
C THR A 97 -7.98 -5.92 -5.32
N ALA A 98 -8.01 -7.09 -5.97
CA ALA A 98 -7.63 -8.35 -5.34
C ALA A 98 -6.20 -8.72 -5.73
N LEU A 99 -5.39 -9.08 -4.73
CA LEU A 99 -4.05 -9.63 -4.94
C LEU A 99 -4.05 -11.16 -5.04
N VAL A 100 -5.21 -11.79 -4.80
CA VAL A 100 -5.41 -13.23 -4.72
C VAL A 100 -6.42 -13.71 -5.77
N LYS A 101 -6.46 -15.03 -5.96
CA LYS A 101 -7.43 -15.74 -6.79
C LYS A 101 -8.35 -16.58 -5.89
N GLY A 102 -9.61 -16.76 -6.29
CA GLY A 102 -10.58 -17.57 -5.55
C GLY A 102 -12.02 -17.12 -5.78
N GLU A 103 -12.97 -17.93 -5.32
CA GLU A 103 -14.39 -17.59 -5.33
C GLU A 103 -14.71 -16.59 -4.21
N ILE A 104 -15.53 -15.58 -4.50
CA ILE A 104 -16.03 -14.66 -3.48
C ILE A 104 -17.11 -15.38 -2.67
N LEU A 105 -16.85 -15.63 -1.39
CA LEU A 105 -17.79 -16.26 -0.46
C LEU A 105 -18.85 -15.27 0.03
N ASP A 106 -18.44 -14.04 0.33
CA ASP A 106 -19.34 -12.99 0.84
C ASP A 106 -18.94 -11.60 0.32
N ALA A 107 -19.93 -10.72 0.18
CA ALA A 107 -19.80 -9.35 -0.28
C ALA A 107 -20.91 -8.46 0.37
N PRO A 108 -20.84 -8.15 1.67
CA PRO A 108 -21.95 -7.68 2.49
C PRO A 108 -22.23 -6.17 2.39
N PHE A 109 -22.08 -5.59 1.20
CA PHE A 109 -22.32 -4.18 0.88
C PHE A 109 -22.96 -4.05 -0.50
N GLU A 110 -23.73 -3.00 -0.78
CA GLU A 110 -24.27 -2.69 -2.11
C GLU A 110 -23.85 -1.30 -2.61
N GLU A 111 -24.12 -1.00 -3.88
CA GLU A 111 -23.87 0.33 -4.46
C GLU A 111 -24.73 1.40 -3.77
N GLY A 112 -24.10 2.49 -3.35
CA GLY A 112 -24.72 3.56 -2.55
C GLY A 112 -24.60 3.38 -1.03
N ASP A 113 -24.10 2.24 -0.53
CA ASP A 113 -23.87 2.07 0.90
C ASP A 113 -22.68 2.91 1.39
N ALA A 114 -22.79 3.41 2.63
CA ALA A 114 -21.72 4.09 3.33
C ALA A 114 -20.89 3.07 4.13
N VAL A 115 -19.58 3.07 3.92
CA VAL A 115 -18.61 2.16 4.56
C VAL A 115 -17.56 2.96 5.33
N GLN A 116 -17.06 2.41 6.43
CA GLN A 116 -15.98 2.94 7.23
C GLN A 116 -14.65 2.27 6.88
N GLU A 117 -13.55 2.93 7.22
CA GLU A 117 -12.21 2.34 7.14
C GLU A 117 -12.15 1.07 8.01
N GLY A 118 -11.75 -0.06 7.42
CA GLY A 118 -11.73 -1.38 8.04
C GLY A 118 -12.99 -2.22 7.85
N ASP A 119 -14.09 -1.69 7.30
CA ASP A 119 -15.30 -2.48 7.04
C ASP A 119 -15.04 -3.59 6.01
N LEU A 120 -15.66 -4.75 6.20
CA LEU A 120 -15.53 -5.91 5.30
C LEU A 120 -16.22 -5.62 3.96
N LEU A 121 -15.45 -5.70 2.87
CA LEU A 121 -15.97 -5.59 1.51
C LEU A 121 -16.14 -6.98 0.88
N TYR A 122 -15.08 -7.78 0.85
CA TYR A 122 -15.11 -9.10 0.21
C TYR A 122 -14.40 -10.15 1.05
N GLN A 123 -15.06 -11.29 1.25
CA GLN A 123 -14.42 -12.51 1.76
C GLN A 123 -14.21 -13.48 0.60
N ILE A 124 -12.96 -13.89 0.37
CA ILE A 124 -12.58 -14.82 -0.70
C ILE A 124 -12.29 -16.20 -0.07
N ASP A 125 -12.57 -17.28 -0.80
CA ASP A 125 -12.22 -18.64 -0.39
C ASP A 125 -10.70 -18.82 -0.24
N ALA A 126 -10.27 -19.05 1.00
CA ALA A 126 -8.88 -19.18 1.39
C ALA A 126 -8.39 -20.63 1.53
N GLY A 127 -9.21 -21.65 1.20
CA GLY A 127 -8.90 -23.05 1.49
C GLY A 127 -7.52 -23.54 1.00
N ASP A 128 -7.05 -23.07 -0.17
CA ASP A 128 -5.70 -23.36 -0.68
C ASP A 128 -4.58 -22.82 0.24
N VAL A 129 -4.80 -21.66 0.86
CA VAL A 129 -3.84 -21.00 1.76
C VAL A 129 -3.95 -21.56 3.17
N GLU A 130 -5.14 -21.87 3.67
CA GLU A 130 -5.32 -22.58 4.95
C GLU A 130 -4.58 -23.93 4.96
N ASN A 131 -4.76 -24.75 3.91
CA ASN A 131 -3.99 -25.98 3.68
C ASN A 131 -2.47 -25.73 3.53
N SER A 132 -2.04 -24.52 3.19
CA SER A 132 -0.63 -24.14 3.09
C SER A 132 -0.06 -23.66 4.43
N ILE A 133 -0.89 -23.06 5.28
CA ILE A 133 -0.57 -22.73 6.68
C ILE A 133 -0.37 -24.03 7.45
N GLU A 134 -1.30 -24.99 7.40
CA GLU A 134 -1.17 -26.27 8.11
C GLU A 134 0.15 -27.00 7.74
N ARG A 135 0.48 -27.07 6.44
CA ARG A 135 1.74 -27.64 5.97
C ARG A 135 2.98 -26.87 6.47
N SER A 136 2.88 -25.55 6.58
CA SER A 136 3.95 -24.71 7.12
C SER A 136 4.10 -24.88 8.65
N GLU A 137 3.00 -25.05 9.38
CA GLU A 137 3.02 -25.33 10.83
C GLU A 137 3.64 -26.70 11.13
N LEU A 138 3.28 -27.73 10.36
CA LEU A 138 3.92 -29.05 10.44
C LEU A 138 5.43 -28.99 10.14
N SER A 139 5.86 -28.12 9.21
CA SER A 139 7.28 -27.90 8.91
C SER A 139 8.04 -27.21 10.06
N VAL A 140 7.42 -26.22 10.71
CA VAL A 140 7.94 -25.58 11.94
C VAL A 140 8.07 -26.60 13.06
N GLU A 141 7.05 -27.42 13.30
CA GLU A 141 7.07 -28.41 14.39
C GLU A 141 8.10 -29.51 14.15
N GLN A 142 8.21 -30.02 12.91
CA GLN A 142 9.26 -30.97 12.53
C GLN A 142 10.67 -30.40 12.73
N SER A 143 10.87 -29.11 12.45
CA SER A 143 12.14 -28.40 12.67
C SER A 143 12.43 -28.18 14.16
N ARG A 144 11.39 -27.87 14.95
CA ARG A 144 11.48 -27.73 16.42
C ARG A 144 11.86 -29.06 17.07
N ILE A 145 11.20 -30.16 16.71
CA ILE A 145 11.52 -31.51 17.19
C ILE A 145 12.96 -31.87 16.83
N SER A 146 13.41 -31.55 15.60
CA SER A 146 14.80 -31.80 15.21
C SER A 146 15.81 -31.01 16.04
N LEU A 147 15.53 -29.74 16.36
CA LEU A 147 16.36 -28.94 17.25
C LEU A 147 16.34 -29.47 18.69
N GLN A 148 15.18 -29.86 19.21
CA GLN A 148 15.04 -30.41 20.56
C GLN A 148 15.84 -31.71 20.70
N ASN A 149 15.69 -32.67 19.77
CA ASN A 149 16.45 -33.92 19.79
C ASN A 149 17.98 -33.69 19.82
N LEU A 150 18.49 -32.62 19.19
CA LEU A 150 19.91 -32.25 19.23
C LEU A 150 20.33 -31.64 20.57
N LEU A 151 19.45 -30.87 21.22
CA LEU A 151 19.68 -30.32 22.56
C LEU A 151 19.67 -31.44 23.62
N ASP A 152 18.66 -32.32 23.57
CA ASP A 152 18.54 -33.48 24.44
C ASP A 152 19.75 -34.41 24.27
N SER A 153 20.17 -34.69 23.01
CA SER A 153 21.38 -35.49 22.72
C SER A 153 22.68 -34.85 23.24
N ARG A 154 22.77 -33.52 23.24
CA ARG A 154 23.91 -32.78 23.80
C ARG A 154 23.94 -32.92 25.32
N GLU A 155 22.79 -32.75 25.98
CA GLU A 155 22.65 -32.87 27.43
C GLU A 155 22.98 -34.30 27.90
N ASP A 156 22.37 -35.31 27.28
CA ASP A 156 22.67 -36.74 27.50
C ASP A 156 24.16 -37.03 27.32
N THR A 157 24.78 -36.51 26.24
CA THR A 157 26.22 -36.70 26.00
C THR A 157 27.05 -36.06 27.11
N GLN A 158 26.71 -34.83 27.50
CA GLN A 158 27.44 -34.05 28.50
C GLN A 158 27.35 -34.65 29.91
N GLU A 159 26.20 -35.19 30.31
CA GLU A 159 26.05 -35.91 31.59
C GLU A 159 26.83 -37.23 31.64
N ASN A 160 27.02 -37.87 30.47
CA ASN A 160 27.60 -39.22 30.36
C ASN A 160 29.07 -39.23 29.87
N LEU A 161 29.76 -38.08 29.83
CA LEU A 161 31.19 -38.00 29.50
C LEU A 161 32.09 -38.73 30.50
N ASP A 162 31.74 -38.72 31.79
CA ASP A 162 32.54 -39.35 32.85
C ASP A 162 32.26 -40.87 32.96
N VAL A 163 33.30 -41.67 32.75
CA VAL A 163 33.27 -43.11 33.05
C VAL A 163 33.51 -43.31 34.54
N LYS A 164 32.54 -43.85 35.28
CA LYS A 164 32.58 -44.04 36.74
C LYS A 164 32.59 -45.52 37.13
N ALA A 165 33.32 -45.85 38.20
CA ALA A 165 33.39 -47.19 38.78
C ALA A 165 32.02 -47.64 39.33
N GLY A 166 31.52 -48.79 38.90
CA GLY A 166 30.22 -49.32 39.37
C GLY A 166 30.25 -49.77 40.83
N ASP A 167 31.38 -50.33 41.27
CA ASP A 167 31.64 -50.78 42.63
C ASP A 167 33.11 -50.53 43.02
N ALA A 168 33.43 -50.67 44.31
CA ALA A 168 34.79 -50.58 44.81
C ALA A 168 35.54 -51.91 44.61
N GLY A 169 36.84 -51.85 44.30
CA GLY A 169 37.65 -53.05 44.07
C GLY A 169 38.98 -52.73 43.41
N VAL A 170 39.57 -53.73 42.76
CA VAL A 170 40.78 -53.61 41.94
C VAL A 170 40.42 -53.77 40.48
N ILE A 171 41.03 -52.99 39.59
CA ILE A 171 40.84 -53.16 38.14
C ILE A 171 41.55 -54.44 37.71
N GLN A 172 40.78 -55.43 37.26
CA GLN A 172 41.29 -56.69 36.72
C GLN A 172 41.77 -56.53 35.29
N LYS A 173 41.03 -55.76 34.49
CA LYS A 173 41.27 -55.61 33.06
C LYS A 173 40.76 -54.26 32.56
N LEU A 174 41.50 -53.63 31.66
CA LEU A 174 41.06 -52.51 30.83
C LEU A 174 40.86 -52.99 29.38
N TYR A 175 39.84 -52.49 28.72
CA TYR A 175 39.47 -52.90 27.35
C TYR A 175 39.94 -51.91 26.28
N TYR A 176 40.27 -50.68 26.68
CA TYR A 176 40.63 -49.56 25.80
C TYR A 176 41.71 -48.71 26.47
N GLU A 177 42.55 -48.06 25.65
CA GLU A 177 43.58 -47.13 26.08
C GLU A 177 43.13 -45.66 25.90
N GLN A 178 43.89 -44.71 26.45
CA GLN A 178 43.64 -43.29 26.24
C GLN A 178 43.80 -42.94 24.75
N GLY A 179 42.81 -42.25 24.19
CA GLY A 179 42.77 -41.87 22.77
C GLY A 179 41.98 -42.83 21.86
N ASP A 180 41.54 -43.99 22.37
CA ASP A 180 40.68 -44.91 21.63
C ASP A 180 39.25 -44.37 21.48
N THR A 181 38.60 -44.71 20.35
CA THR A 181 37.17 -44.46 20.13
C THR A 181 36.35 -45.64 20.62
N VAL A 182 35.43 -45.39 21.55
CA VAL A 182 34.56 -46.40 22.16
C VAL A 182 33.09 -46.14 21.78
N ALA A 183 32.35 -47.22 21.54
CA ALA A 183 30.91 -47.17 21.30
C ALA A 183 30.13 -47.25 22.62
N ALA A 184 28.94 -46.63 22.67
CA ALA A 184 28.03 -46.78 23.81
C ALA A 184 27.67 -48.25 24.03
N GLY A 185 27.66 -48.68 25.29
CA GLY A 185 27.45 -50.07 25.71
C GLY A 185 28.71 -50.94 25.76
N SER A 186 29.83 -50.54 25.16
CA SER A 186 31.09 -51.31 25.23
C SER A 186 31.65 -51.38 26.66
N PRO A 187 32.25 -52.52 27.08
CA PRO A 187 32.93 -52.63 28.37
C PRO A 187 34.24 -51.81 28.36
N ILE A 188 34.47 -51.02 29.40
CA ILE A 188 35.70 -50.23 29.62
C ILE A 188 36.64 -50.94 30.57
N ALA A 189 36.12 -51.41 31.71
CA ALA A 189 36.92 -51.97 32.80
C ALA A 189 36.17 -53.09 33.53
N ASP A 190 36.86 -54.18 33.85
CA ASP A 190 36.39 -55.15 34.83
C ASP A 190 36.99 -54.82 36.20
N ILE A 191 36.12 -54.57 37.18
CA ILE A 191 36.49 -54.34 38.59
C ILE A 191 36.13 -55.58 39.39
N ILE A 192 37.04 -56.04 40.24
CA ILE A 192 36.91 -57.25 41.06
C ILE A 192 37.22 -56.91 42.53
N ASP A 193 36.38 -57.39 43.46
CA ASP A 193 36.75 -57.36 44.88
C ASP A 193 37.86 -58.40 45.11
N ARG A 194 39.03 -57.93 45.56
CA ARG A 194 40.18 -58.76 45.95
C ARG A 194 40.34 -58.91 47.45
N ASP A 195 39.65 -58.12 48.26
CA ASP A 195 39.73 -58.19 49.73
C ASP A 195 38.81 -59.28 50.27
N THR A 196 37.70 -59.57 49.58
CA THR A 196 36.71 -60.55 50.00
C THR A 196 36.52 -61.63 48.94
N MET A 197 36.51 -62.89 49.37
CA MET A 197 36.07 -64.03 48.57
C MET A 197 34.93 -64.78 49.26
N LYS A 198 34.13 -65.48 48.46
CA LYS A 198 32.99 -66.27 48.90
C LYS A 198 33.27 -67.75 48.67
N LEU A 199 33.47 -68.50 49.75
CA LEU A 199 33.54 -69.96 49.71
C LEU A 199 32.13 -70.53 49.79
N THR A 200 31.71 -71.37 48.85
CA THR A 200 30.42 -72.06 48.93
C THR A 200 30.62 -73.55 49.17
N VAL A 201 30.20 -74.03 50.34
CA VAL A 201 30.43 -75.40 50.81
C VAL A 201 29.13 -76.06 51.31
N PRO A 202 28.91 -77.35 51.05
CA PRO A 202 27.75 -78.08 51.57
C PRO A 202 27.95 -78.47 53.04
N PHE A 203 26.98 -78.15 53.90
CA PHE A 203 26.87 -78.67 55.26
C PHE A 203 25.69 -79.64 55.36
N HIS A 204 25.75 -80.62 56.26
CA HIS A 204 24.59 -81.49 56.49
C HIS A 204 23.39 -80.68 57.00
N SER A 205 22.19 -81.01 56.49
CA SER A 205 20.96 -80.27 56.79
C SER A 205 20.66 -80.11 58.28
N ALA A 206 21.02 -81.11 59.09
CA ALA A 206 20.81 -81.10 60.54
C ALA A 206 21.63 -80.01 61.24
N ASP A 207 22.91 -79.85 60.87
CA ASP A 207 23.80 -78.83 61.42
C ASP A 207 23.45 -77.45 60.83
N ALA A 208 23.19 -77.42 59.51
CA ALA A 208 22.82 -76.21 58.78
C ALA A 208 21.50 -75.56 59.26
N ALA A 209 20.63 -76.31 59.94
CA ALA A 209 19.41 -75.78 60.54
C ALA A 209 19.66 -74.84 61.73
N GLY A 210 20.83 -74.95 62.39
CA GLY A 210 21.20 -74.10 63.53
C GLY A 210 21.96 -72.83 63.17
N PHE A 211 22.36 -72.65 61.91
CA PHE A 211 23.20 -71.53 61.50
C PHE A 211 22.40 -70.27 61.13
N TYR A 212 23.06 -69.11 61.24
CA TYR A 212 22.50 -67.81 60.91
C TYR A 212 23.51 -66.93 60.15
N ILE A 213 23.00 -65.98 59.37
CA ILE A 213 23.83 -65.01 58.62
C ILE A 213 24.59 -64.13 59.61
N GLY A 214 25.88 -63.89 59.35
CA GLY A 214 26.81 -63.19 60.23
C GLY A 214 27.48 -64.08 61.29
N GLN A 215 27.14 -65.36 61.38
CA GLN A 215 27.84 -66.30 62.28
C GLN A 215 29.30 -66.49 61.83
N ALA A 216 30.22 -66.51 62.79
CA ALA A 216 31.65 -66.73 62.53
C ALA A 216 31.93 -68.17 62.05
N ALA A 217 32.81 -68.29 61.06
CA ALA A 217 33.25 -69.54 60.44
C ALA A 217 34.77 -69.57 60.36
N THR A 218 35.37 -70.75 60.55
CA THR A 218 36.79 -70.99 60.27
C THR A 218 36.89 -71.69 58.92
N VAL A 219 37.64 -71.11 57.99
CA VAL A 219 37.83 -71.64 56.64
C VAL A 219 39.24 -72.18 56.48
N TYR A 220 39.35 -73.39 55.95
CA TYR A 220 40.60 -74.09 55.66
C TYR A 220 40.78 -74.14 54.14
N VAL A 221 41.93 -73.67 53.65
CA VAL A 221 42.21 -73.57 52.21
C VAL A 221 42.97 -74.82 51.77
N ASP A 222 42.39 -75.58 50.82
CA ASP A 222 42.93 -76.88 50.42
C ASP A 222 44.36 -76.75 49.87
N GLY A 223 45.20 -77.72 50.21
CA GLY A 223 46.62 -77.73 49.82
C GLY A 223 47.51 -76.77 50.63
N THR A 224 46.94 -75.98 51.54
CA THR A 224 47.69 -75.13 52.50
C THR A 224 47.44 -75.59 53.94
N ALA A 225 48.23 -75.07 54.87
CA ALA A 225 47.99 -75.20 56.31
C ALA A 225 47.37 -73.92 56.91
N GLU A 226 46.88 -73.00 56.07
CA GLU A 226 46.37 -71.71 56.49
C GLU A 226 44.87 -71.78 56.84
N THR A 227 44.52 -71.08 57.92
CA THR A 227 43.12 -70.89 58.34
C THR A 227 42.76 -69.42 58.22
N LEU A 228 41.58 -69.17 57.64
CA LEU A 228 41.04 -67.84 57.42
C LEU A 228 39.76 -67.67 58.24
N SER A 229 39.59 -66.48 58.82
CA SER A 229 38.34 -66.12 59.47
C SER A 229 37.34 -65.67 58.41
N GLY A 230 36.12 -66.20 58.49
CA GLY A 230 35.01 -65.80 57.65
C GLY A 230 33.71 -65.67 58.43
N THR A 231 32.66 -65.21 57.74
CA THR A 231 31.31 -65.10 58.27
C THR A 231 30.30 -65.66 57.29
N VAL A 232 29.27 -66.34 57.78
CA VAL A 232 28.17 -66.87 56.96
C VAL A 232 27.47 -65.71 56.24
N ASP A 233 27.58 -65.68 54.92
CA ASP A 233 27.01 -64.66 54.03
C ASP A 233 25.61 -65.07 53.54
N LYS A 234 25.44 -66.36 53.21
CA LYS A 234 24.18 -66.91 52.70
C LYS A 234 24.02 -68.37 53.08
N ILE A 235 22.80 -68.77 53.43
CA ILE A 235 22.40 -70.17 53.65
C ILE A 235 21.37 -70.53 52.57
N ALA A 236 21.60 -71.61 51.83
CA ALA A 236 20.67 -72.07 50.81
C ALA A 236 19.34 -72.52 51.43
N VAL A 237 18.23 -72.11 50.81
CA VAL A 237 16.87 -72.47 51.25
C VAL A 237 16.52 -73.91 50.86
N VAL A 238 17.10 -74.42 49.77
CA VAL A 238 16.83 -75.74 49.20
C VAL A 238 17.86 -76.75 49.71
N GLU A 239 17.39 -77.94 50.07
CA GLU A 239 18.24 -79.09 50.40
C GLU A 239 18.59 -79.88 49.14
N GLN A 240 19.81 -80.39 49.08
CA GLN A 240 20.33 -81.18 47.96
C GLN A 240 20.83 -82.53 48.46
N ALA A 241 20.87 -83.53 47.57
CA ALA A 241 21.45 -84.84 47.87
C ALA A 241 22.98 -84.78 47.75
N GLY A 242 23.67 -84.82 48.88
CA GLY A 242 25.12 -84.87 48.97
C GLY A 242 25.68 -86.29 48.74
N ALA A 243 27.00 -86.40 48.85
CA ALA A 243 27.69 -87.69 48.75
C ALA A 243 27.10 -88.72 49.75
N GLY A 244 26.88 -89.95 49.28
CA GLY A 244 26.29 -91.02 50.08
C GLY A 244 24.78 -90.89 50.36
N GLY A 245 24.08 -89.93 49.74
CA GLY A 245 22.62 -89.77 49.88
C GLY A 245 22.18 -88.99 51.12
N THR A 246 23.10 -88.29 51.78
CA THR A 246 22.79 -87.38 52.89
C THR A 246 22.17 -86.08 52.38
N LEU A 247 21.24 -85.49 53.13
CA LEU A 247 20.72 -84.15 52.82
C LEU A 247 21.75 -83.09 53.26
N VAL A 248 22.10 -82.20 52.33
CA VAL A 248 23.02 -81.07 52.55
C VAL A 248 22.39 -79.75 52.10
N ARG A 249 22.85 -78.66 52.71
CA ARG A 249 22.51 -77.29 52.33
C ARG A 249 23.80 -76.54 52.02
N GLU A 250 23.83 -75.85 50.89
CA GLU A 250 24.98 -75.00 50.53
C GLU A 250 25.03 -73.76 51.41
N ILE A 251 26.22 -73.43 51.90
CA ILE A 251 26.47 -72.25 52.71
C ILE A 251 27.58 -71.47 52.06
N THR A 252 27.29 -70.22 51.75
CA THR A 252 28.27 -69.25 51.27
C THR A 252 28.83 -68.50 52.48
N ILE A 253 30.15 -68.51 52.61
CA ILE A 253 30.91 -67.87 53.67
C ILE A 253 31.76 -66.77 53.03
N ALA A 254 31.60 -65.53 53.46
CA ALA A 254 32.49 -64.44 53.08
C ALA A 254 33.78 -64.54 53.92
N VAL A 255 34.93 -64.47 53.26
CA VAL A 255 36.26 -64.69 53.82
C VAL A 255 37.16 -63.56 53.36
N SER A 256 37.93 -62.96 54.28
CA SER A 256 38.97 -62.00 53.91
C SER A 256 40.11 -62.71 53.17
N ASN A 257 40.43 -62.24 51.97
CA ASN A 257 41.50 -62.79 51.14
C ASN A 257 42.84 -62.10 51.47
N PRO A 258 43.85 -62.80 51.99
CA PRO A 258 45.18 -62.24 52.24
C PRO A 258 46.01 -62.01 50.97
N GLY A 259 45.44 -62.26 49.78
CA GLY A 259 46.06 -62.07 48.46
C GLY A 259 46.48 -63.38 47.76
N ALA A 260 46.34 -64.53 48.43
CA ALA A 260 46.71 -65.85 47.91
C ALA A 260 45.52 -66.65 47.32
N LEU A 261 44.28 -66.27 47.62
CA LEU A 261 43.10 -66.96 47.11
C LEU A 261 42.72 -66.50 45.70
N SER A 262 42.19 -67.43 44.90
CA SER A 262 41.60 -67.16 43.59
C SER A 262 40.45 -68.14 43.30
N PRO A 263 39.67 -67.97 42.21
CA PRO A 263 38.60 -68.90 41.86
C PRO A 263 39.03 -70.33 41.51
N SER A 264 40.34 -70.63 41.41
CA SER A 264 40.86 -72.00 41.31
C SER A 264 41.19 -72.63 42.67
N SER A 265 41.13 -71.86 43.76
CA SER A 265 41.25 -72.36 45.12
C SER A 265 39.97 -73.10 45.53
N THR A 266 40.12 -74.19 46.27
CA THR A 266 39.03 -74.86 46.98
C THR A 266 39.29 -74.82 48.49
N GLY A 267 38.26 -75.06 49.29
CA GLY A 267 38.40 -75.08 50.74
C GLY A 267 37.23 -75.73 51.45
N THR A 268 37.50 -76.07 52.71
CA THR A 268 36.52 -76.60 53.66
C THR A 268 36.26 -75.54 54.74
N ALA A 269 35.16 -75.67 55.48
CA ALA A 269 34.82 -74.75 56.55
C ALA A 269 34.23 -75.46 57.77
N SER A 270 34.42 -74.84 58.93
CA SER A 270 33.85 -75.24 60.21
C SER A 270 33.05 -74.09 60.79
N ILE A 271 31.77 -74.31 61.11
CA ILE A 271 30.85 -73.33 61.66
C ILE A 271 30.31 -73.88 62.99
N GLY A 272 30.58 -73.19 64.09
CA GLY A 272 30.11 -73.61 65.42
C GLY A 272 30.63 -74.97 65.91
N GLY A 273 31.67 -75.53 65.28
CA GLY A 273 32.22 -76.86 65.57
C GLY A 273 31.62 -78.01 64.74
N ALA A 274 30.73 -77.72 63.79
CA ALA A 274 30.36 -78.65 62.72
C ALA A 274 31.19 -78.34 61.46
N ASP A 275 31.68 -79.37 60.79
CA ASP A 275 32.49 -79.27 59.57
C ASP A 275 31.65 -79.51 58.31
N CYS A 276 32.05 -78.92 57.19
CA CYS A 276 31.36 -79.12 55.91
C CYS A 276 31.51 -80.55 55.39
N ALA A 277 30.48 -81.05 54.69
CA ALA A 277 30.43 -82.41 54.15
C ALA A 277 31.38 -82.63 52.96
N ALA A 278 31.79 -81.57 52.27
CA ALA A 278 32.77 -81.60 51.18
C ALA A 278 33.46 -80.24 51.02
N SER A 279 34.64 -80.25 50.38
CA SER A 279 35.28 -79.02 49.91
C SER A 279 34.48 -78.36 48.79
N GLY A 280 34.55 -77.04 48.71
CA GLY A 280 33.86 -76.21 47.73
C GLY A 280 34.77 -75.16 47.09
N PRO A 281 34.37 -74.55 45.96
CA PRO A 281 35.16 -73.54 45.27
C PRO A 281 35.05 -72.18 45.97
N PHE A 282 36.15 -71.42 45.93
CA PHE A 282 36.11 -69.98 46.17
C PHE A 282 35.60 -69.25 44.92
N ALA A 283 34.81 -68.19 45.13
CA ALA A 283 34.39 -67.24 44.11
C ALA A 283 34.70 -65.81 44.57
N ASN A 284 34.81 -64.85 43.63
CA ASN A 284 35.01 -63.45 43.98
C ASN A 284 33.76 -62.91 44.69
N ALA A 285 33.90 -62.06 45.71
CA ALA A 285 32.72 -61.56 46.44
C ALA A 285 31.86 -60.61 45.59
N ALA A 286 32.50 -59.82 44.73
CA ALA A 286 31.86 -58.98 43.71
C ALA A 286 32.76 -58.89 42.46
N GLN A 287 32.12 -58.80 41.30
CA GLN A 287 32.74 -58.45 40.02
C GLN A 287 31.76 -57.60 39.23
N SER A 288 32.21 -56.44 38.74
CA SER A 288 31.40 -55.48 37.98
C SER A 288 32.14 -55.03 36.72
N THR A 289 31.49 -55.13 35.57
CA THR A 289 31.98 -54.54 34.31
C THR A 289 31.43 -53.14 34.16
N VAL A 290 32.31 -52.14 34.10
CA VAL A 290 31.95 -50.75 33.78
C VAL A 290 31.80 -50.64 32.27
N THR A 291 30.68 -50.09 31.79
CA THR A 291 30.41 -49.87 30.37
C THR A 291 30.38 -48.38 30.01
N ALA A 292 30.72 -48.06 28.77
CA ALA A 292 30.57 -46.72 28.21
C ALA A 292 29.09 -46.36 28.08
N ARG A 293 28.69 -45.19 28.59
CA ARG A 293 27.29 -44.70 28.45
C ARG A 293 27.06 -43.85 27.22
N THR A 294 28.08 -43.09 26.80
CA THR A 294 28.11 -42.38 25.52
C THR A 294 29.16 -42.99 24.59
N SER A 295 29.06 -42.70 23.30
CA SER A 295 30.09 -43.01 22.31
C SER A 295 31.02 -41.82 22.11
N GLY A 296 32.32 -42.04 22.09
CA GLY A 296 33.27 -40.96 21.88
C GLY A 296 34.71 -41.45 21.95
N LYS A 297 35.64 -40.51 21.83
CA LYS A 297 37.07 -40.76 22.04
C LYS A 297 37.41 -40.57 23.51
N LEU A 298 38.12 -41.52 24.12
CA LEU A 298 38.59 -41.38 25.50
C LEU A 298 39.66 -40.29 25.58
N GLU A 299 39.29 -39.11 26.08
CA GLU A 299 40.20 -37.99 26.30
C GLU A 299 41.18 -38.31 27.43
N SER A 300 40.69 -38.91 28.52
CA SER A 300 41.50 -39.29 29.67
C SER A 300 41.11 -40.66 30.23
N LEU A 301 42.10 -41.42 30.67
CA LEU A 301 41.95 -42.61 31.50
C LEU A 301 42.95 -42.47 32.65
N ARG A 302 42.44 -42.37 33.89
CA ARG A 302 43.20 -41.99 35.10
C ARG A 302 43.61 -43.19 35.94
N VAL A 303 43.49 -44.40 35.39
CA VAL A 303 43.65 -45.67 36.09
C VAL A 303 44.34 -46.70 35.19
N SER A 304 45.07 -47.62 35.80
CA SER A 304 45.76 -48.74 35.16
C SER A 304 45.26 -50.08 35.70
N GLU A 305 45.56 -51.18 35.00
CA GLU A 305 45.31 -52.52 35.52
C GLU A 305 46.07 -52.76 36.84
N GLY A 306 45.38 -53.29 37.84
CA GLY A 306 45.90 -53.45 39.20
C GLY A 306 45.66 -52.28 40.16
N ASP A 307 45.19 -51.13 39.69
CA ASP A 307 44.82 -50.01 40.57
C ASP A 307 43.56 -50.32 41.39
N ARG A 308 43.53 -49.80 42.63
CA ARG A 308 42.34 -49.84 43.49
C ARG A 308 41.45 -48.63 43.24
N VAL A 309 40.16 -48.86 43.08
CA VAL A 309 39.14 -47.83 42.87
C VAL A 309 38.02 -47.93 43.90
N SER A 310 37.43 -46.78 44.22
CA SER A 310 36.22 -46.67 45.05
C SER A 310 34.98 -46.65 44.16
N LYS A 311 33.82 -46.99 44.74
CA LYS A 311 32.53 -46.83 44.06
C LYS A 311 32.31 -45.38 43.62
N ASP A 312 31.72 -45.19 42.44
CA ASP A 312 31.47 -43.91 41.78
C ASP A 312 32.72 -43.06 41.44
N GLN A 313 33.93 -43.59 41.64
CA GLN A 313 35.18 -42.93 41.26
C GLN A 313 35.27 -42.78 39.73
N ILE A 314 35.63 -41.58 39.25
CA ILE A 314 35.86 -41.33 37.83
C ILE A 314 37.13 -42.06 37.39
N LEU A 315 36.97 -43.01 36.47
CA LEU A 315 38.02 -43.77 35.82
C LEU A 315 38.61 -43.00 34.64
N GLY A 316 37.79 -42.25 33.91
CA GLY A 316 38.18 -41.53 32.69
C GLY A 316 37.08 -40.60 32.19
N SER A 317 37.37 -39.83 31.15
CA SER A 317 36.42 -38.94 30.47
C SER A 317 36.49 -39.07 28.96
N PHE A 318 35.34 -38.94 28.30
CA PHE A 318 35.24 -38.79 26.85
C PHE A 318 35.45 -37.34 26.41
N GLU A 319 36.01 -37.16 25.21
CA GLU A 319 36.09 -35.88 24.51
C GLU A 319 34.67 -35.39 24.16
N ALA A 320 34.33 -34.15 24.49
CA ALA A 320 33.01 -33.59 24.20
C ALA A 320 32.80 -33.40 22.69
N SER A 321 31.63 -33.80 22.18
CA SER A 321 31.28 -33.63 20.77
C SER A 321 30.92 -32.18 20.45
N ASP A 322 31.52 -31.64 19.38
CA ASP A 322 31.07 -30.36 18.81
C ASP A 322 29.75 -30.56 18.05
N MET A 323 28.65 -30.37 18.78
CA MET A 323 27.29 -30.35 18.22
C MET A 323 26.78 -28.93 17.95
N ASP A 324 27.57 -27.89 18.25
CA ASP A 324 27.14 -26.49 18.14
C ASP A 324 26.83 -26.15 16.67
N SER A 325 27.65 -26.63 15.73
CA SER A 325 27.40 -26.47 14.28
C SER A 325 26.09 -27.11 13.81
N GLN A 326 25.68 -28.25 14.39
CA GLN A 326 24.43 -28.95 14.05
C GLN A 326 23.23 -28.24 14.68
N ILE A 327 23.36 -27.80 15.94
CA ILE A 327 22.35 -27.02 16.66
C ILE A 327 22.08 -25.69 15.94
N GLU A 328 23.11 -24.97 15.51
CA GLU A 328 22.94 -23.74 14.72
C GLU A 328 22.28 -24.01 13.36
N SER A 329 22.65 -25.10 12.68
CA SER A 329 21.99 -25.49 11.42
C SER A 329 20.49 -25.81 11.63
N ALA A 330 20.13 -26.47 12.73
CA ALA A 330 18.74 -26.74 13.09
C ALA A 330 17.97 -25.48 13.51
N ARG A 331 18.62 -24.54 14.23
CA ARG A 331 18.05 -23.21 14.54
C ARG A 331 17.75 -22.41 13.28
N LEU A 332 18.66 -22.40 12.31
CA LEU A 332 18.45 -21.72 11.01
C LEU A 332 17.33 -22.39 10.20
N SER A 333 17.24 -23.72 10.22
CA SER A 333 16.14 -24.47 9.59
C SER A 333 14.79 -24.13 10.22
N LEU A 334 14.69 -24.16 11.55
CA LEU A 334 13.49 -23.72 12.28
C LEU A 334 13.12 -22.28 11.92
N ARG A 335 14.09 -21.36 11.92
CA ARG A 335 13.84 -19.96 11.55
C ARG A 335 13.35 -19.80 10.11
N SER A 336 13.85 -20.61 9.18
CA SER A 336 13.38 -20.61 7.79
C SER A 336 11.92 -21.09 7.67
N ALA A 337 11.54 -22.11 8.45
CA ALA A 337 10.17 -22.61 8.49
C ALA A 337 9.21 -21.59 9.14
N GLU A 338 9.64 -20.91 10.21
CA GLU A 338 8.89 -19.82 10.85
C GLU A 338 8.61 -18.67 9.87
N LEU A 339 9.61 -18.26 9.10
CA LEU A 339 9.46 -17.20 8.09
C LEU A 339 8.55 -17.63 6.94
N SER A 340 8.60 -18.89 6.51
CA SER A 340 7.66 -19.45 5.53
C SER A 340 6.23 -19.46 6.07
N LEU A 341 6.03 -19.88 7.32
CA LEU A 341 4.74 -19.85 8.00
C LEU A 341 4.18 -18.42 8.13
N GLN A 342 5.03 -17.45 8.51
CA GLN A 342 4.66 -16.04 8.53
C GLN A 342 4.21 -15.57 7.14
N SER A 343 5.02 -15.79 6.10
CA SER A 343 4.67 -15.39 4.73
C SER A 343 3.36 -16.03 4.23
N THR A 344 3.01 -17.22 4.71
CA THR A 344 1.74 -17.90 4.33
C THR A 344 0.55 -17.33 5.11
N ARG A 345 0.76 -16.83 6.34
CA ARG A 345 -0.26 -16.09 7.12
C ARG A 345 -0.47 -14.69 6.55
N ASP A 346 0.60 -13.97 6.23
CA ASP A 346 0.54 -12.67 5.53
C ASP A 346 -0.20 -12.80 4.17
N GLN A 347 -0.18 -14.00 3.55
CA GLN A 347 -0.98 -14.31 2.36
C GLN A 347 -2.47 -14.50 2.66
N LEU A 348 -2.84 -15.09 3.79
CA LEU A 348 -4.24 -15.31 4.22
C LEU A 348 -4.97 -13.97 4.40
N ASP A 349 -4.31 -12.96 4.97
CA ASP A 349 -4.91 -11.63 5.18
C ASP A 349 -5.40 -11.00 3.86
N ASN A 350 -4.76 -11.31 2.71
CA ASN A 350 -5.20 -10.81 1.40
C ASN A 350 -6.49 -11.45 0.87
N TYR A 351 -7.02 -12.49 1.53
CA TYR A 351 -8.33 -13.10 1.21
C TYR A 351 -9.50 -12.38 1.89
N THR A 352 -9.23 -11.48 2.85
CA THR A 352 -10.23 -10.64 3.50
C THR A 352 -10.01 -9.20 3.10
N ILE A 353 -10.74 -8.74 2.09
CA ILE A 353 -10.62 -7.37 1.55
C ILE A 353 -11.51 -6.45 2.38
N THR A 354 -10.89 -5.47 3.03
CA THR A 354 -11.55 -4.41 3.82
C THR A 354 -11.47 -3.06 3.11
N SER A 355 -12.29 -2.10 3.53
CA SER A 355 -12.24 -0.74 2.99
C SER A 355 -11.04 0.03 3.54
N PRO A 356 -10.16 0.58 2.68
CA PRO A 356 -9.00 1.36 3.12
C PRO A 356 -9.32 2.84 3.39
N ILE A 357 -10.53 3.30 3.08
CA ILE A 357 -11.03 4.65 3.37
C ILE A 357 -12.47 4.57 3.90
N SER A 358 -12.89 5.60 4.62
CA SER A 358 -14.32 5.82 4.89
C SER A 358 -14.96 6.57 3.72
N GLY A 359 -16.13 6.16 3.26
CA GLY A 359 -16.77 6.77 2.09
C GLY A 359 -18.04 6.05 1.63
N THR A 360 -18.47 6.34 0.42
CA THR A 360 -19.64 5.71 -0.22
C THR A 360 -19.19 4.80 -1.35
N VAL A 361 -19.79 3.62 -1.45
CA VAL A 361 -19.57 2.67 -2.56
C VAL A 361 -20.25 3.20 -3.82
N ILE A 362 -19.49 3.37 -4.90
CA ILE A 362 -19.95 3.95 -6.17
C ILE A 362 -20.17 2.89 -7.25
N GLU A 363 -19.30 1.87 -7.27
CA GLU A 363 -19.36 0.76 -8.22
C GLU A 363 -19.05 -0.55 -7.48
N LYS A 364 -19.81 -1.62 -7.76
CA LYS A 364 -19.62 -2.99 -7.27
C LYS A 364 -19.58 -3.95 -8.47
N ASN A 365 -18.38 -4.20 -8.98
CA ASN A 365 -18.17 -4.99 -10.21
C ASN A 365 -18.27 -6.51 -10.01
N PHE A 366 -18.18 -6.98 -8.76
CA PHE A 366 -18.22 -8.41 -8.42
C PHE A 366 -19.15 -8.67 -7.22
N LYS A 367 -19.73 -9.86 -7.17
CA LYS A 367 -20.64 -10.34 -6.10
C LYS A 367 -20.21 -11.72 -5.59
N ALA A 368 -20.82 -12.16 -4.49
CA ALA A 368 -20.65 -13.53 -3.99
C ALA A 368 -21.00 -14.58 -5.08
N GLY A 369 -20.19 -15.62 -5.17
CA GLY A 369 -20.22 -16.65 -6.21
C GLY A 369 -19.47 -16.31 -7.51
N ASP A 370 -18.96 -15.09 -7.68
CA ASP A 370 -18.06 -14.77 -8.79
C ASP A 370 -16.62 -15.22 -8.46
N ASN A 371 -15.86 -15.65 -9.48
CA ASN A 371 -14.48 -16.11 -9.33
C ASN A 371 -13.46 -15.03 -9.74
N LEU A 372 -12.46 -14.79 -8.92
CA LEU A 372 -11.43 -13.76 -9.09
C LEU A 372 -10.12 -14.32 -9.66
N ASP A 373 -9.52 -13.59 -10.60
CA ASP A 373 -8.15 -13.79 -11.06
C ASP A 373 -7.41 -12.46 -11.01
N ALA A 374 -6.45 -12.30 -10.09
CA ALA A 374 -5.68 -11.06 -9.89
C ALA A 374 -4.94 -10.53 -11.15
N THR A 375 -4.82 -11.33 -12.22
CA THR A 375 -4.20 -10.92 -13.49
C THR A 375 -5.20 -10.33 -14.48
N THR A 376 -6.48 -10.72 -14.39
CA THR A 376 -7.50 -10.45 -15.40
C THR A 376 -8.69 -9.66 -14.85
N SER A 377 -9.01 -9.85 -13.57
CA SER A 377 -9.98 -9.04 -12.85
C SER A 377 -9.47 -7.60 -12.71
N GLY A 378 -10.35 -6.64 -12.99
CA GLY A 378 -10.09 -5.22 -12.73
C GLY A 378 -10.23 -4.88 -11.25
N TYR A 379 -10.73 -3.69 -10.98
CA TYR A 379 -11.11 -3.27 -9.63
C TYR A 379 -12.47 -3.87 -9.24
N LEU A 380 -12.57 -4.40 -8.03
CA LEU A 380 -13.77 -5.06 -7.51
C LEU A 380 -14.85 -4.05 -7.14
N ALA A 381 -14.43 -2.97 -6.49
CA ALA A 381 -15.29 -1.87 -6.08
C ALA A 381 -14.58 -0.52 -6.20
N VAL A 382 -15.37 0.55 -6.28
CA VAL A 382 -14.89 1.93 -6.20
C VAL A 382 -15.55 2.61 -5.02
N ILE A 383 -14.75 3.24 -4.16
CA ILE A 383 -15.21 3.94 -2.96
C ILE A 383 -14.72 5.37 -3.05
N TYR A 384 -15.62 6.33 -2.87
CA TYR A 384 -15.32 7.76 -2.87
C TYR A 384 -15.54 8.36 -1.49
N ASP A 385 -14.57 9.14 -1.00
CA ASP A 385 -14.80 10.03 0.13
C ASP A 385 -15.65 11.23 -0.35
N MET A 386 -16.91 11.25 0.08
CA MET A 386 -17.87 12.31 -0.22
C MET A 386 -17.96 13.38 0.89
N SER A 387 -17.08 13.35 1.89
CA SER A 387 -17.05 14.35 2.97
C SER A 387 -16.78 15.77 2.46
N LYS A 388 -16.05 15.88 1.35
CA LYS A 388 -15.87 17.08 0.53
C LYS A 388 -15.81 16.70 -0.94
N LEU A 389 -16.22 17.62 -1.80
CA LEU A 389 -16.01 17.52 -3.25
C LEU A 389 -14.98 18.55 -3.69
N THR A 390 -14.19 18.24 -4.71
CA THR A 390 -13.16 19.12 -5.25
C THR A 390 -13.24 19.17 -6.77
N PHE A 391 -12.64 20.18 -7.40
CA PHE A 391 -12.47 20.20 -8.85
C PHE A 391 -11.25 21.03 -9.26
N ASP A 392 -10.60 20.63 -10.35
CA ASP A 392 -9.50 21.36 -10.96
C ASP A 392 -10.00 22.24 -12.12
N MET A 393 -10.02 23.55 -11.89
CA MET A 393 -10.29 24.56 -12.92
C MET A 393 -9.00 24.93 -13.65
N LYS A 394 -9.03 25.00 -14.99
CA LYS A 394 -7.87 25.45 -15.79
C LYS A 394 -7.93 26.95 -16.02
N ILE A 395 -6.97 27.68 -15.47
CA ILE A 395 -6.85 29.14 -15.57
C ILE A 395 -5.72 29.52 -16.53
N ASP A 396 -5.90 30.55 -17.36
CA ASP A 396 -4.86 31.06 -18.26
C ASP A 396 -3.65 31.65 -17.52
N GLU A 397 -2.45 31.53 -18.09
CA GLU A 397 -1.20 32.13 -17.60
C GLU A 397 -1.31 33.66 -17.37
N LEU A 398 -2.17 34.36 -18.10
CA LEU A 398 -2.40 35.80 -17.92
C LEU A 398 -3.24 36.15 -16.68
N ASP A 399 -4.07 35.23 -16.20
CA ASP A 399 -5.01 35.45 -15.09
C ASP A 399 -4.57 34.78 -13.79
N ILE A 400 -3.73 33.74 -13.85
CA ILE A 400 -3.27 33.01 -12.65
C ILE A 400 -2.58 33.92 -11.61
N GLY A 401 -1.89 34.97 -12.06
CA GLY A 401 -1.23 35.95 -11.17
C GLY A 401 -2.19 36.80 -10.33
N LYS A 402 -3.49 36.77 -10.63
CA LYS A 402 -4.56 37.48 -9.90
C LYS A 402 -5.22 36.62 -8.83
N ILE A 403 -4.99 35.29 -8.85
CA ILE A 403 -5.67 34.33 -7.99
C ILE A 403 -4.84 34.03 -6.74
N GLN A 404 -5.51 33.86 -5.60
CA GLN A 404 -4.90 33.56 -4.31
C GLN A 404 -5.66 32.43 -3.59
N VAL A 405 -4.90 31.59 -2.87
CA VAL A 405 -5.46 30.53 -2.03
C VAL A 405 -6.35 31.15 -0.95
N GLY A 406 -7.54 30.59 -0.75
CA GLY A 406 -8.58 31.07 0.16
C GLY A 406 -9.63 31.98 -0.47
N GLN A 407 -9.47 32.40 -1.74
CA GLN A 407 -10.51 33.14 -2.47
C GLN A 407 -11.80 32.33 -2.58
N GLU A 408 -12.92 33.05 -2.56
CA GLU A 408 -14.26 32.49 -2.69
C GLU A 408 -14.58 32.23 -4.16
N VAL A 409 -15.21 31.08 -4.42
CA VAL A 409 -15.55 30.62 -5.77
C VAL A 409 -17.04 30.37 -5.81
N ARG A 410 -17.74 31.05 -6.72
CA ARG A 410 -19.15 30.76 -7.00
C ARG A 410 -19.21 29.62 -8.00
N ILE A 411 -20.07 28.63 -7.75
CA ILE A 411 -20.18 27.41 -8.53
C ILE A 411 -21.62 27.26 -8.97
N THR A 412 -21.83 26.99 -10.26
CA THR A 412 -23.15 26.73 -10.85
C THR A 412 -23.11 25.42 -11.64
N SER A 413 -24.20 24.65 -11.60
CA SER A 413 -24.36 23.45 -12.41
C SER A 413 -25.50 23.62 -13.39
N LYS A 414 -25.29 23.25 -14.65
CA LYS A 414 -26.36 23.19 -15.66
C LYS A 414 -27.41 22.11 -15.37
N ALA A 415 -27.10 21.16 -14.48
CA ALA A 415 -28.02 20.11 -14.08
C ALA A 415 -28.89 20.49 -12.87
N LEU A 416 -28.48 21.50 -12.09
CA LEU A 416 -29.20 22.00 -10.90
C LEU A 416 -29.58 23.46 -11.14
N GLU A 417 -30.61 23.68 -11.95
CA GLU A 417 -31.05 25.04 -12.32
C GLU A 417 -31.44 25.87 -11.09
N GLY A 418 -30.84 27.05 -10.96
CA GLY A 418 -31.15 28.01 -9.89
C GLY A 418 -30.45 27.75 -8.55
N GLN A 419 -29.60 26.73 -8.43
CA GLN A 419 -28.75 26.53 -7.24
C GLN A 419 -27.35 27.11 -7.47
N GLU A 420 -26.91 28.02 -6.58
CA GLU A 420 -25.51 28.49 -6.50
C GLU A 420 -24.84 27.80 -5.30
N PHE A 421 -23.66 27.23 -5.52
CA PHE A 421 -22.80 26.65 -4.49
C PHE A 421 -21.57 27.53 -4.25
N THR A 422 -21.00 27.47 -3.05
CA THR A 422 -19.79 28.22 -2.71
C THR A 422 -18.64 27.27 -2.40
N GLY A 423 -17.48 27.54 -2.99
CA GLY A 423 -16.24 26.83 -2.73
C GLY A 423 -15.08 27.79 -2.40
N ARG A 424 -13.93 27.23 -2.09
CA ARG A 424 -12.70 28.00 -1.80
C ARG A 424 -11.52 27.45 -2.60
N VAL A 425 -10.70 28.36 -3.14
CA VAL A 425 -9.44 27.98 -3.78
C VAL A 425 -8.53 27.34 -2.73
N SER A 426 -8.29 26.04 -2.81
CA SER A 426 -7.46 25.30 -1.85
C SER A 426 -6.01 25.21 -2.30
N LYS A 427 -5.78 25.08 -3.62
CA LYS A 427 -4.43 24.90 -4.17
C LYS A 427 -4.31 25.52 -5.57
N ILE A 428 -3.20 26.23 -5.78
CA ILE A 428 -2.79 26.68 -7.11
C ILE A 428 -1.60 25.80 -7.52
N ASN A 429 -1.73 25.03 -8.59
CA ASN A 429 -0.64 24.18 -9.05
C ASN A 429 0.40 24.99 -9.83
N ILE A 430 1.66 24.92 -9.42
CA ILE A 430 2.77 25.62 -10.10
C ILE A 430 3.16 25.01 -11.45
N ASN A 431 2.70 23.79 -11.74
CA ASN A 431 2.95 23.11 -13.01
C ASN A 431 1.83 23.43 -14.01
N GLY A 432 2.08 24.44 -14.86
CA GLY A 432 1.21 24.78 -15.99
C GLY A 432 1.19 23.67 -17.04
N THR A 433 0.05 23.54 -17.71
CA THR A 433 -0.18 22.62 -18.84
C THR A 433 -0.38 23.41 -20.12
N THR A 434 0.48 23.21 -21.11
CA THR A 434 0.36 23.88 -22.42
C THR A 434 -0.37 22.97 -23.41
N ALA A 435 -1.53 23.42 -23.90
CA ALA A 435 -2.32 22.72 -24.91
C ALA A 435 -2.65 23.67 -26.06
N GLY A 436 -2.39 23.25 -27.30
CA GLY A 436 -2.66 24.09 -28.49
C GLY A 436 -1.86 25.40 -28.57
N GLY A 437 -0.83 25.59 -27.75
CA GLY A 437 -0.06 26.83 -27.64
C GLY A 437 -0.54 27.80 -26.56
N VAL A 438 -1.58 27.46 -25.80
CA VAL A 438 -2.04 28.21 -24.62
C VAL A 438 -1.58 27.48 -23.36
N THR A 439 -0.98 28.19 -22.41
CA THR A 439 -0.57 27.65 -21.10
C THR A 439 -1.69 27.90 -20.09
N SER A 440 -2.10 26.85 -19.38
CA SER A 440 -3.09 26.95 -18.31
C SER A 440 -2.63 26.25 -17.03
N TYR A 441 -2.82 26.90 -15.90
CA TYR A 441 -2.49 26.39 -14.57
C TYR A 441 -3.75 25.80 -13.92
N PRO A 442 -3.71 24.53 -13.47
CA PRO A 442 -4.84 23.95 -12.75
C PRO A 442 -4.90 24.52 -11.32
N VAL A 443 -6.08 25.02 -10.97
CA VAL A 443 -6.44 25.56 -9.65
C VAL A 443 -7.48 24.63 -9.05
N THR A 444 -7.14 23.99 -7.94
CA THR A 444 -8.04 23.12 -7.18
C THR A 444 -8.92 23.98 -6.28
N VAL A 445 -10.22 23.71 -6.33
CA VAL A 445 -11.25 24.36 -5.50
C VAL A 445 -11.96 23.30 -4.68
N ASP A 446 -12.05 23.53 -3.37
CA ASP A 446 -12.77 22.67 -2.44
C ASP A 446 -14.20 23.19 -2.26
N ILE A 447 -15.18 22.28 -2.23
CA ILE A 447 -16.58 22.53 -1.96
C ILE A 447 -16.88 21.99 -0.55
N ASP A 448 -17.02 22.89 0.42
CA ASP A 448 -17.24 22.55 1.83
C ASP A 448 -18.66 22.02 2.11
N ASP A 449 -19.66 22.45 1.32
CA ASP A 449 -21.04 21.94 1.35
C ASP A 449 -21.49 21.60 -0.08
N PRO A 450 -21.36 20.33 -0.51
CA PRO A 450 -21.72 19.92 -1.86
C PRO A 450 -23.24 19.78 -2.09
N GLY A 451 -24.07 19.67 -1.04
CA GLY A 451 -25.52 19.48 -1.19
C GLY A 451 -25.90 18.32 -2.13
N GLU A 452 -26.55 18.64 -3.25
CA GLU A 452 -26.97 17.68 -4.29
C GLU A 452 -25.91 17.43 -5.39
N LEU A 453 -24.71 18.02 -5.28
CA LEU A 453 -23.63 17.81 -6.23
C LEU A 453 -23.05 16.39 -6.11
N LEU A 454 -22.79 15.77 -7.26
CA LEU A 454 -22.22 14.44 -7.38
C LEU A 454 -20.91 14.48 -8.18
N PRO A 455 -19.93 13.61 -7.84
CA PRO A 455 -18.76 13.35 -8.68
C PRO A 455 -19.12 13.06 -10.14
N GLY A 456 -18.32 13.58 -11.07
CA GLY A 456 -18.54 13.49 -12.51
C GLY A 456 -19.47 14.56 -13.09
N MET A 457 -20.20 15.34 -12.28
CA MET A 457 -21.01 16.46 -12.78
C MET A 457 -20.13 17.58 -13.35
N ASN A 458 -20.50 18.09 -14.53
CA ASN A 458 -19.88 19.28 -15.11
C ASN A 458 -20.45 20.54 -14.47
N ILE A 459 -19.56 21.43 -14.02
CA ILE A 459 -19.89 22.73 -13.44
C ILE A 459 -19.20 23.87 -14.18
N SER A 460 -19.79 25.05 -14.05
CA SER A 460 -19.14 26.34 -14.34
C SER A 460 -18.86 27.01 -13.01
N ALA A 461 -17.66 27.54 -12.82
CA ALA A 461 -17.30 28.21 -11.59
C ALA A 461 -16.53 29.51 -11.88
N GLU A 462 -16.70 30.47 -10.98
CA GLU A 462 -16.24 31.85 -11.08
C GLU A 462 -15.47 32.20 -9.81
N ILE A 463 -14.16 32.41 -9.95
CA ILE A 463 -13.29 32.81 -8.86
C ILE A 463 -13.38 34.32 -8.71
N LEU A 464 -13.87 34.79 -7.55
CA LEU A 464 -14.06 36.21 -7.26
C LEU A 464 -12.69 36.84 -6.94
N VAL A 465 -12.10 37.53 -7.93
CA VAL A 465 -10.78 38.15 -7.81
C VAL A 465 -10.88 39.50 -7.09
N GLU A 466 -11.76 40.38 -7.56
CA GLU A 466 -11.90 41.72 -7.02
C GLU A 466 -13.34 42.24 -7.16
N HIS A 467 -13.88 42.87 -6.11
CA HIS A 467 -15.22 43.47 -6.12
C HIS A 467 -15.12 44.98 -5.87
N ALA A 468 -15.35 45.78 -6.90
CA ALA A 468 -15.33 47.23 -6.86
C ALA A 468 -16.75 47.76 -6.67
N LYS A 469 -17.04 48.36 -5.51
CA LYS A 469 -18.36 48.97 -5.24
C LYS A 469 -18.42 50.41 -5.68
N HIS A 470 -19.53 50.79 -6.32
CA HIS A 470 -19.87 52.16 -6.68
C HIS A 470 -18.77 52.88 -7.46
N VAL A 471 -18.37 52.29 -8.59
CA VAL A 471 -17.35 52.84 -9.51
C VAL A 471 -18.00 53.39 -10.77
N LEU A 472 -17.41 54.45 -11.33
CA LEU A 472 -17.92 55.08 -12.55
C LEU A 472 -17.65 54.13 -13.74
N ALA A 473 -18.70 53.66 -14.39
CA ALA A 473 -18.61 52.58 -15.37
C ALA A 473 -19.29 52.93 -16.71
N VAL A 474 -18.76 52.39 -17.79
CA VAL A 474 -19.37 52.43 -19.13
C VAL A 474 -19.41 51.02 -19.74
N PRO A 475 -20.39 50.68 -20.59
CA PRO A 475 -20.39 49.41 -21.30
C PRO A 475 -19.11 49.23 -22.12
N VAL A 476 -18.57 48.01 -22.17
CA VAL A 476 -17.31 47.67 -22.89
C VAL A 476 -17.33 48.16 -24.34
N GLU A 477 -18.48 48.06 -25.02
CA GLU A 477 -18.67 48.51 -26.41
C GLU A 477 -18.41 50.02 -26.63
N MET A 478 -18.55 50.85 -25.59
CA MET A 478 -18.40 52.31 -25.69
C MET A 478 -16.95 52.78 -25.75
N VAL A 479 -15.99 51.90 -25.46
CA VAL A 479 -14.55 52.23 -25.43
C VAL A 479 -13.88 51.84 -26.76
N GLY A 480 -13.50 52.86 -27.53
CA GLY A 480 -12.79 52.71 -28.79
C GLY A 480 -11.30 52.36 -28.63
N ARG A 481 -10.73 51.78 -29.68
CA ARG A 481 -9.29 51.45 -29.74
C ARG A 481 -8.43 52.69 -29.47
N GLY A 482 -7.53 52.58 -28.50
CA GLY A 482 -6.70 53.70 -28.03
C GLY A 482 -7.19 54.37 -26.74
N ASN A 483 -8.10 53.73 -26.00
CA ASN A 483 -8.71 54.22 -24.75
C ASN A 483 -9.39 55.57 -24.95
N VAL A 484 -10.20 55.66 -26.01
CA VAL A 484 -10.98 56.86 -26.36
C VAL A 484 -12.46 56.52 -26.35
N VAL A 485 -13.28 57.44 -25.84
CA VAL A 485 -14.74 57.37 -25.86
C VAL A 485 -15.27 58.54 -26.69
N GLN A 486 -16.38 58.31 -27.41
CA GLN A 486 -17.09 59.39 -28.08
C GLN A 486 -18.20 59.90 -27.15
N VAL A 487 -18.01 61.10 -26.61
CA VAL A 487 -18.99 61.76 -25.75
C VAL A 487 -19.92 62.59 -26.64
N LEU A 488 -21.22 62.54 -26.35
CA LEU A 488 -22.21 63.47 -26.87
C LEU A 488 -22.36 64.63 -25.86
N PRO A 489 -21.93 65.86 -26.18
CA PRO A 489 -22.05 67.01 -25.28
C PRO A 489 -23.51 67.33 -24.94
N ALA A 490 -23.75 67.86 -23.75
CA ALA A 490 -25.10 68.22 -23.30
C ALA A 490 -25.76 69.35 -24.13
N ASP A 491 -25.00 70.11 -24.93
CA ASP A 491 -25.50 71.11 -25.88
C ASP A 491 -25.66 70.58 -27.32
N ALA A 492 -25.28 69.33 -27.59
CA ALA A 492 -25.37 68.67 -28.89
C ALA A 492 -26.74 68.02 -29.11
N TYR A 493 -27.82 68.76 -28.85
CA TYR A 493 -29.20 68.37 -29.14
C TYR A 493 -29.85 69.42 -30.05
N ASP A 494 -30.64 68.97 -31.02
CA ASP A 494 -31.42 69.85 -31.89
C ASP A 494 -32.61 70.48 -31.14
N LYS A 495 -33.30 71.41 -31.81
CA LYS A 495 -34.43 72.15 -31.21
C LYS A 495 -35.65 71.28 -30.91
N ASP A 496 -35.68 70.07 -31.44
CA ASP A 496 -36.74 69.08 -31.27
C ASP A 496 -36.33 68.00 -30.24
N GLY A 497 -35.13 68.11 -29.64
CA GLY A 497 -34.61 67.23 -28.60
C GLY A 497 -33.81 66.02 -29.08
N ASN A 498 -33.49 65.93 -30.38
CA ASN A 498 -32.73 64.80 -30.94
C ASN A 498 -31.21 65.03 -30.84
N PRO A 499 -30.41 63.99 -30.58
CA PRO A 499 -28.95 64.10 -30.50
C PRO A 499 -28.29 64.42 -31.85
N ASP A 500 -27.36 65.38 -31.85
CA ASP A 500 -26.53 65.77 -33.01
C ASP A 500 -25.20 65.00 -33.02
N TYR A 501 -25.24 63.80 -33.59
CA TYR A 501 -24.06 62.93 -33.78
C TYR A 501 -22.97 63.49 -34.73
N THR A 502 -23.09 64.72 -35.23
CA THR A 502 -21.98 65.39 -35.95
C THR A 502 -21.03 66.14 -35.02
N ARG A 503 -21.40 66.32 -33.75
CA ARG A 503 -20.68 67.09 -32.73
C ARG A 503 -20.08 66.23 -31.61
N LEU A 504 -19.73 64.99 -31.92
CA LEU A 504 -19.14 64.08 -30.93
C LEU A 504 -17.72 64.51 -30.55
N GLU A 505 -17.44 64.48 -29.25
CA GLU A 505 -16.12 64.75 -28.71
C GLU A 505 -15.38 63.44 -28.44
N GLU A 506 -14.27 63.20 -29.15
CA GLU A 506 -13.36 62.10 -28.82
C GLU A 506 -12.54 62.50 -27.60
N ARG A 507 -12.77 61.79 -26.48
CA ARG A 507 -12.10 62.08 -25.21
C ARG A 507 -11.26 60.87 -24.76
N PRO A 508 -9.96 61.07 -24.44
CA PRO A 508 -9.14 60.01 -23.87
C PRO A 508 -9.58 59.73 -22.43
N VAL A 509 -9.66 58.44 -22.08
CA VAL A 509 -10.03 57.96 -20.74
C VAL A 509 -8.94 57.08 -20.16
N THR A 510 -8.80 57.11 -18.84
CA THR A 510 -7.99 56.13 -18.11
C THR A 510 -8.90 55.01 -17.63
N LEU A 511 -8.72 53.82 -18.18
CA LEU A 511 -9.49 52.63 -17.84
C LEU A 511 -8.95 52.00 -16.54
N GLY A 512 -9.87 51.48 -15.72
CA GLY A 512 -9.59 50.72 -14.50
C GLY A 512 -9.88 49.24 -14.67
N ARG A 513 -10.57 48.65 -13.69
CA ARG A 513 -11.05 47.26 -13.71
C ARG A 513 -12.15 47.08 -14.76
N ASN A 514 -12.33 45.86 -15.24
CA ASN A 514 -13.39 45.53 -16.19
C ASN A 514 -14.00 44.16 -15.86
N ASP A 515 -15.29 44.02 -16.14
CA ASP A 515 -16.00 42.73 -16.21
C ASP A 515 -16.38 42.42 -17.67
N GLU A 516 -17.30 41.47 -17.89
CA GLU A 516 -17.76 41.11 -19.23
C GLU A 516 -18.60 42.20 -19.93
N ASN A 517 -19.26 43.07 -19.15
CA ASN A 517 -20.24 44.04 -19.64
C ASN A 517 -19.75 45.49 -19.51
N TYR A 518 -18.97 45.82 -18.47
CA TYR A 518 -18.58 47.18 -18.10
C TYR A 518 -17.08 47.35 -17.86
N ILE A 519 -16.60 48.58 -18.09
CA ILE A 519 -15.24 49.05 -17.81
C ILE A 519 -15.31 50.24 -16.85
N GLU A 520 -14.52 50.19 -15.78
CA GLU A 520 -14.29 51.29 -14.85
C GLU A 520 -13.53 52.45 -15.53
N ILE A 521 -13.97 53.68 -15.28
CA ILE A 521 -13.33 54.89 -15.77
C ILE A 521 -12.74 55.65 -14.58
N LEU A 522 -11.41 55.61 -14.45
CA LEU A 522 -10.67 56.28 -13.39
C LEU A 522 -10.53 57.79 -13.62
N SER A 523 -10.52 58.22 -14.89
CA SER A 523 -10.57 59.64 -15.27
C SER A 523 -10.96 59.83 -16.72
N GLY A 524 -11.55 60.99 -17.02
CA GLY A 524 -11.91 61.43 -18.37
C GLY A 524 -13.41 61.56 -18.60
N LEU A 525 -14.26 60.91 -17.80
CA LEU A 525 -15.72 61.06 -17.85
C LEU A 525 -16.28 61.51 -16.50
N GLU A 526 -17.44 62.13 -16.53
CA GLU A 526 -18.26 62.49 -15.36
C GLU A 526 -19.59 61.72 -15.35
N GLU A 527 -20.22 61.61 -14.17
CA GLU A 527 -21.52 60.97 -14.02
C GLU A 527 -22.61 61.69 -14.82
N GLY A 528 -23.44 60.93 -15.55
CA GLY A 528 -24.54 61.47 -16.34
C GLY A 528 -24.16 61.95 -17.75
N GLU A 529 -22.87 61.95 -18.12
CA GLU A 529 -22.48 62.15 -19.52
C GLU A 529 -23.04 61.02 -20.41
N THR A 530 -23.34 61.32 -21.68
CA THR A 530 -23.77 60.31 -22.65
C THR A 530 -22.62 59.95 -23.56
N VAL A 531 -22.15 58.71 -23.49
CA VAL A 531 -21.21 58.14 -24.45
C VAL A 531 -21.98 57.47 -25.59
N VAL A 532 -21.41 57.44 -26.78
CA VAL A 532 -22.01 56.81 -27.95
C VAL A 532 -21.03 55.87 -28.63
N TYR A 533 -21.50 54.68 -29.01
CA TYR A 533 -20.75 53.78 -29.88
C TYR A 533 -21.31 53.84 -31.30
N LYS A 534 -20.43 54.03 -32.28
CA LYS A 534 -20.78 54.03 -33.70
C LYS A 534 -20.74 52.60 -34.26
N MET A 535 -21.90 52.03 -34.55
CA MET A 535 -21.99 50.77 -35.29
C MET A 535 -21.42 50.92 -36.70
N SER A 536 -20.68 49.89 -37.12
CA SER A 536 -20.21 49.77 -38.50
C SER A 536 -21.34 49.27 -39.39
N TYR A 537 -21.32 49.66 -40.68
CA TYR A 537 -22.32 49.22 -41.66
C TYR A 537 -22.43 47.69 -41.77
N THR A 538 -21.35 46.95 -41.49
CA THR A 538 -21.33 45.49 -41.49
C THR A 538 -22.16 44.89 -40.35
N SER A 539 -22.00 45.38 -39.11
CA SER A 539 -22.74 44.86 -37.94
C SER A 539 -24.23 45.20 -38.03
N LEU A 540 -24.55 46.39 -38.56
CA LEU A 540 -25.93 46.82 -38.81
C LEU A 540 -26.66 45.86 -39.77
N MET A 541 -25.95 45.37 -40.80
CA MET A 541 -26.50 44.45 -41.79
C MET A 541 -26.68 43.03 -41.24
N GLU A 542 -25.76 42.58 -40.38
CA GLU A 542 -25.81 41.28 -39.71
C GLU A 542 -26.94 41.21 -38.67
N GLN A 543 -27.12 42.28 -37.87
CA GLN A 543 -28.23 42.40 -36.91
C GLN A 543 -29.61 42.44 -37.60
N MET A 544 -29.72 43.12 -38.75
CA MET A 544 -30.95 43.11 -39.56
C MET A 544 -31.23 41.77 -40.23
N MET A 545 -30.20 40.99 -40.58
CA MET A 545 -30.36 39.65 -41.18
C MET A 545 -30.70 38.57 -40.12
N GLY A 546 -30.09 38.64 -38.93
CA GLY A 546 -30.38 37.72 -37.82
C GLY A 546 -31.84 37.78 -37.36
N GLY A 547 -32.44 38.97 -37.35
CA GLY A 547 -33.87 39.16 -37.01
C GLY A 547 -34.87 38.58 -38.03
N MET A 548 -34.41 38.08 -39.18
CA MET A 548 -35.28 37.57 -40.26
C MET A 548 -35.10 36.06 -40.52
N GLY A 549 -34.19 35.38 -39.80
CA GLY A 549 -33.85 33.96 -39.94
C GLY A 549 -34.65 33.00 -39.05
N GLY A 550 -35.95 33.27 -38.81
CA GLY A 550 -36.76 32.58 -37.78
C GLY A 550 -37.95 31.76 -38.31
N ALA A 551 -37.82 31.05 -39.44
CA ALA A 551 -38.92 30.26 -40.02
C ALA A 551 -38.45 29.01 -40.81
N SER A 552 -37.57 28.19 -40.24
CA SER A 552 -37.27 26.86 -40.78
C SER A 552 -38.23 25.82 -40.23
N VAL A 553 -39.18 25.38 -41.04
CA VAL A 553 -40.09 24.26 -40.73
C VAL A 553 -39.26 22.97 -40.66
N ALA A 554 -39.13 22.41 -39.45
CA ALA A 554 -38.61 21.06 -39.27
C ALA A 554 -39.75 20.05 -39.53
N VAL A 555 -39.72 19.43 -40.70
CA VAL A 555 -40.55 18.26 -41.02
C VAL A 555 -40.00 17.05 -40.27
N SER A 556 -40.89 16.28 -39.66
CA SER A 556 -40.60 14.98 -39.07
C SER A 556 -40.36 13.92 -40.15
N GLU A 557 -39.22 13.24 -40.14
CA GLU A 557 -39.12 11.89 -40.72
C GLU A 557 -37.94 11.09 -40.13
N GLN A 558 -38.29 9.91 -39.58
CA GLN A 558 -37.47 8.77 -39.10
C GLN A 558 -36.53 9.01 -37.90
#